data_AF-A0A9D2CL77-F1
#
_entry.id   AF-A0A9D2CL77-F1
#
_cell.length_a   1.000
_cell.length_b   1.000
_cell.length_c   1.000
_cell.angle_alpha   90.00
_cell.angle_beta   90.00
_cell.angle_gamma   90.00
#
_symmetry.space_group_name_H-M   'P 1'
#
loop_
_entity.id
_entity.type
_entity.pdbx_description
1 polymer ?
#
loop_
_entity_poly.entity_id
_entity_poly.type
_entity_poly.pdbx_seq_one_letter_code
_entity_poly.pdbx_strand_id
1 'polypeptide(L)'
;MTIKEFFSFRANRFFWLNILAMPVVLIILVFVTLWWLDAYTHHGEGVIVPDVKHKPVAEALRALEAEGLQGAVTDSTYVKTLPAGCVLEYNPPMNQKVKKGRIIYLTVNTQNVPLMELPDVADNSSLREAEARLLAAGFKLMPNDTVPGEKDWVYGVKMDGRVLGQQEKVPQGAYLTIVVGDGLSHTEIEVDTLGMDSLGVHQEVEATGAADESWF
;
A
#
# COMPACT_ATOMS: atom_id res chain seq x y z
N MET A 1 -56.51 35.58 56.90
CA MET A 1 -55.67 34.42 57.24
C MET A 1 -54.32 34.93 57.67
N THR A 2 -53.88 34.63 58.88
CA THR A 2 -52.57 35.08 59.38
C THR A 2 -51.46 34.14 58.89
N ILE A 3 -50.25 34.66 58.65
CA ILE A 3 -49.10 33.87 58.17
C ILE A 3 -48.82 32.67 59.09
N LYS A 4 -49.07 32.81 60.40
CA LYS A 4 -48.90 31.72 61.38
C LYS A 4 -49.90 30.57 61.20
N GLU A 5 -51.14 30.85 60.81
CA GLU A 5 -52.15 29.82 60.54
C GLU A 5 -51.84 29.04 59.25
N PHE A 6 -51.32 29.74 58.24
CA PHE A 6 -50.91 29.15 56.96
C PHE A 6 -49.76 28.14 57.11
N PHE A 7 -48.77 28.45 57.96
CA PHE A 7 -47.64 27.55 58.27
C PHE A 7 -47.93 26.55 59.40
N SER A 8 -49.13 26.56 60.01
CA SER A 8 -49.44 25.62 61.08
C SER A 8 -49.64 24.20 60.51
N PHE A 9 -48.85 23.25 61.02
CA PHE A 9 -48.82 21.85 60.58
C PHE A 9 -50.19 21.15 60.66
N ARG A 10 -51.04 21.61 61.57
CA ARG A 10 -52.34 21.00 61.88
C ARG A 10 -53.49 21.51 61.00
N ALA A 11 -53.43 22.75 60.50
CA ALA A 11 -54.49 23.30 59.67
C ALA A 11 -54.33 22.94 58.18
N ASN A 12 -53.10 22.80 57.69
CA ASN A 12 -52.80 22.65 56.25
C ASN A 12 -52.01 21.38 55.94
N ARG A 13 -52.55 20.21 56.34
CA ARG A 13 -51.92 18.89 56.13
C ARG A 13 -51.56 18.62 54.65
N PHE A 14 -52.38 19.10 53.72
CA PHE A 14 -52.13 18.95 52.27
C PHE A 14 -50.94 19.77 51.76
N PHE A 15 -50.65 20.93 52.35
CA PHE A 15 -49.52 21.78 51.97
C PHE A 15 -48.18 21.09 52.29
N TRP A 16 -48.04 20.57 53.51
CA TRP A 16 -46.86 19.81 53.93
C TRP A 16 -46.74 18.46 53.22
N LEU A 17 -47.87 17.81 52.90
CA LEU A 17 -47.89 16.59 52.09
C LEU A 17 -47.34 16.85 50.68
N ASN A 18 -47.75 17.93 50.01
CA ASN A 18 -47.26 18.27 48.67
C ASN A 18 -45.78 18.68 48.67
N ILE A 19 -45.32 19.41 49.70
CA ILE A 19 -43.90 19.74 49.88
C ILE A 19 -43.05 18.48 50.05
N LEU A 20 -43.52 17.48 50.79
CA LEU A 20 -42.82 16.18 50.91
C LEU A 20 -42.96 15.34 49.64
N ALA A 21 -44.09 15.44 48.93
CA ALA A 21 -44.35 14.68 47.72
C ALA A 21 -43.49 15.16 46.53
N MET A 22 -43.19 16.46 46.41
CA MET A 22 -42.33 16.98 45.34
C MET A 22 -40.97 16.29 45.22
N PRO A 23 -40.13 16.19 46.27
CA PRO A 23 -38.86 15.49 46.18
C PRO A 23 -39.05 13.99 45.94
N VAL A 24 -40.11 13.37 46.48
CA VAL A 24 -40.42 11.96 46.21
C VAL A 24 -40.74 11.73 44.73
N VAL A 25 -41.57 12.57 44.13
CA VAL A 25 -41.89 12.51 42.69
C VAL A 25 -40.63 12.73 41.85
N LEU A 26 -39.77 13.67 42.25
CA LEU A 26 -38.53 13.95 41.52
C LEU A 26 -37.56 12.75 41.59
N ILE A 27 -37.42 12.11 42.74
CA ILE A 27 -36.65 10.88 42.91
C ILE A 27 -37.25 9.76 42.04
N ILE A 28 -38.57 9.55 42.08
CA ILE A 28 -39.24 8.55 41.25
C ILE A 28 -38.99 8.82 39.77
N LEU A 29 -39.09 10.07 39.33
CA LEU A 29 -38.86 10.45 37.94
C LEU A 29 -37.43 10.12 37.51
N VAL A 30 -36.42 10.45 38.34
CA VAL A 30 -35.02 10.09 38.07
C VAL A 30 -34.83 8.57 38.02
N PHE A 31 -35.42 7.81 38.93
CA PHE A 31 -35.31 6.35 38.91
C PHE A 31 -35.98 5.73 37.67
N VAL A 32 -37.15 6.23 37.28
CA VAL A 32 -37.88 5.77 36.10
C VAL A 32 -37.09 6.10 34.82
N THR A 33 -36.51 7.30 34.72
CA THR A 33 -35.72 7.66 33.54
C THR A 33 -34.44 6.85 33.45
N LEU A 34 -33.75 6.60 34.57
CA LEU A 34 -32.57 5.73 34.59
C LEU A 34 -32.92 4.29 34.22
N TRP A 35 -34.01 3.73 34.78
CA TRP A 35 -34.48 2.38 34.45
C TRP A 35 -34.89 2.25 32.99
N TRP A 36 -35.59 3.26 32.45
CA TRP A 36 -35.93 3.33 31.03
C TRP A 36 -34.69 3.41 30.14
N LEU A 37 -33.68 4.19 30.54
CA LEU A 37 -32.44 4.34 29.80
C LEU A 37 -31.66 3.02 29.76
N ASP A 38 -31.56 2.30 30.88
CA ASP A 38 -30.90 0.99 30.94
C ASP A 38 -31.62 -0.04 30.06
N ALA A 39 -32.96 -0.09 30.12
CA ALA A 39 -33.76 -0.96 29.27
C ALA A 39 -33.61 -0.62 27.77
N TYR A 40 -33.54 0.66 27.43
CA TYR A 40 -33.38 1.10 26.04
C TYR A 40 -31.96 0.85 25.49
N THR A 41 -30.94 1.08 26.31
CA THR A 41 -29.53 1.02 25.87
C THR A 41 -28.93 -0.37 25.87
N HIS A 42 -29.63 -1.38 26.43
CA HIS A 42 -29.12 -2.75 26.59
C HIS A 42 -27.68 -2.75 27.14
N HIS A 43 -27.46 -1.94 28.19
CA HIS A 43 -26.15 -1.82 28.82
C HIS A 43 -25.68 -3.19 29.32
N GLY A 44 -24.59 -3.71 28.73
CA GLY A 44 -23.91 -4.91 29.21
C GLY A 44 -23.96 -6.13 28.29
N GLU A 45 -24.88 -6.16 27.31
CA GLU A 45 -24.92 -7.21 26.27
C GLU A 45 -23.92 -6.89 25.16
N GLY A 46 -22.66 -7.28 25.39
CA GLY A 46 -21.63 -7.24 24.38
C GLY A 46 -21.19 -8.65 24.00
N VAL A 47 -20.95 -8.86 22.72
CA VAL A 47 -20.35 -10.08 22.20
C VAL A 47 -18.85 -9.90 22.12
N ILE A 48 -18.12 -10.98 22.34
CA ILE A 48 -16.65 -10.99 22.27
C ILE A 48 -16.26 -11.24 20.82
N VAL A 49 -15.32 -10.44 20.30
CA VAL A 49 -14.80 -10.67 18.95
C VAL A 49 -13.99 -11.97 18.92
N PRO A 50 -14.40 -12.97 18.11
CA PRO A 50 -13.69 -14.25 18.00
C PRO A 50 -12.37 -14.09 17.24
N ASP A 51 -11.47 -15.07 17.38
CA ASP A 51 -10.24 -15.05 16.60
C ASP A 51 -10.49 -15.47 15.15
N VAL A 52 -10.34 -14.49 14.26
CA VAL A 52 -10.45 -14.69 12.81
C VAL A 52 -9.13 -14.50 12.08
N LYS A 53 -8.01 -14.34 12.80
CA LYS A 53 -6.69 -14.16 12.18
C LYS A 53 -6.28 -15.40 11.40
N HIS A 54 -5.63 -15.21 10.25
CA HIS A 54 -5.13 -16.27 9.36
C HIS A 54 -6.19 -17.22 8.78
N LYS A 55 -7.46 -17.09 9.16
CA LYS A 55 -8.57 -17.82 8.55
C LYS A 55 -8.88 -17.26 7.16
N PRO A 56 -9.37 -18.10 6.23
CA PRO A 56 -9.88 -17.62 4.96
C PRO A 56 -11.08 -16.70 5.20
N VAL A 57 -11.23 -15.65 4.39
CA VAL A 57 -12.28 -14.63 4.55
C VAL A 57 -13.67 -15.26 4.67
N ALA A 58 -13.99 -16.27 3.87
CA ALA A 58 -15.29 -16.96 3.94
C ALA A 58 -15.54 -17.68 5.28
N GLU A 59 -14.50 -18.20 5.93
CA GLU A 59 -14.62 -18.79 7.27
C GLU A 59 -14.68 -17.72 8.34
N ALA A 60 -13.87 -16.66 8.21
CA ALA A 60 -13.90 -15.51 9.11
C ALA A 60 -15.28 -14.84 9.15
N LEU A 61 -15.91 -14.61 7.99
CA LEU A 61 -17.25 -14.03 7.90
C LEU A 61 -18.30 -14.91 8.61
N ARG A 62 -18.26 -16.23 8.39
CA ARG A 62 -19.17 -17.17 9.07
C ARG A 62 -18.96 -17.20 10.58
N ALA A 63 -17.71 -17.13 11.05
CA ALA A 63 -17.39 -17.10 12.47
C ALA A 63 -17.89 -15.80 13.12
N LEU A 64 -17.79 -14.67 12.43
CA LEU A 64 -18.32 -13.38 12.90
C LEU A 64 -19.86 -13.39 12.93
N GLU A 65 -20.50 -13.90 11.88
CA GLU A 65 -21.96 -14.00 11.80
C GLU A 65 -22.55 -14.93 12.87
N ALA A 66 -21.85 -16.02 13.21
CA ALA A 66 -22.26 -16.92 14.29
C ALA A 66 -22.32 -16.23 15.66
N GLU A 67 -21.44 -15.25 15.88
CA GLU A 67 -21.42 -14.39 17.08
C GLU A 67 -22.34 -13.16 16.93
N GLY A 68 -23.08 -13.03 15.82
CA GLY A 68 -23.96 -11.88 15.56
C GLY A 68 -23.19 -10.59 15.23
N LEU A 69 -21.97 -10.71 14.72
CA LEU A 69 -21.13 -9.63 14.20
C LEU A 69 -21.20 -9.61 12.67
N GLN A 70 -20.86 -8.48 12.06
CA GLN A 70 -20.78 -8.35 10.60
C GLN A 70 -19.32 -8.16 10.21
N GLY A 71 -18.82 -8.89 9.21
CA GLY A 71 -17.47 -8.66 8.68
C GLY A 71 -17.49 -7.88 7.38
N ALA A 72 -16.61 -6.90 7.23
CA ALA A 72 -16.44 -6.14 5.99
C ALA A 72 -14.96 -6.05 5.61
N VAL A 73 -14.63 -6.46 4.38
CA VAL A 73 -13.26 -6.31 3.84
C VAL A 73 -13.06 -4.84 3.48
N THR A 74 -12.11 -4.19 4.14
CA THR A 74 -11.84 -2.75 3.97
C THR A 74 -10.56 -2.51 3.18
N ASP A 75 -9.55 -3.32 3.42
CA ASP A 75 -8.24 -3.16 2.80
C ASP A 75 -7.65 -4.51 2.42
N SER A 76 -6.71 -4.49 1.49
CA SER A 76 -5.98 -5.67 1.05
C SER A 76 -4.50 -5.37 0.93
N THR A 77 -3.69 -6.17 1.62
CA THR A 77 -2.22 -6.05 1.62
C THR A 77 -1.62 -7.33 1.07
N TYR A 78 -0.48 -7.25 0.39
CA TYR A 78 0.21 -8.44 -0.11
C TYR A 78 1.29 -8.90 0.88
N VAL A 79 1.14 -10.12 1.39
CA VAL A 79 2.13 -10.78 2.25
C VAL A 79 2.46 -12.15 1.67
N LYS A 80 3.68 -12.29 1.14
CA LYS A 80 4.15 -13.51 0.44
C LYS A 80 4.15 -14.77 1.31
N THR A 81 4.30 -14.63 2.63
CA THR A 81 4.38 -15.77 3.55
C THR A 81 3.02 -16.40 3.86
N LEU A 82 1.92 -15.71 3.54
CA LEU A 82 0.57 -16.13 3.89
C LEU A 82 -0.25 -16.48 2.64
N PRO A 83 -1.27 -17.35 2.76
CA PRO A 83 -2.15 -17.64 1.65
C PRO A 83 -2.97 -16.40 1.29
N ALA A 84 -3.33 -16.29 0.01
CA ALA A 84 -4.21 -15.23 -0.43
C ALA A 84 -5.65 -15.48 0.03
N GLY A 85 -6.38 -14.40 0.29
CA GLY A 85 -7.73 -14.45 0.84
C GLY A 85 -7.78 -14.84 2.33
N CYS A 86 -6.64 -14.84 3.02
CA CYS A 86 -6.59 -14.95 4.48
C CYS A 86 -6.71 -13.58 5.14
N VAL A 87 -7.32 -13.53 6.32
CA VAL A 87 -7.37 -12.32 7.15
C VAL A 87 -5.99 -12.09 7.77
N LEU A 88 -5.40 -10.93 7.50
CA LEU A 88 -4.14 -10.49 8.08
C LEU A 88 -4.39 -9.82 9.42
N GLU A 89 -5.31 -8.85 9.42
CA GLU A 89 -5.63 -8.01 10.55
C GLU A 89 -7.12 -7.68 10.56
N TYR A 90 -7.63 -7.33 11.73
CA TYR A 90 -9.01 -6.91 11.91
C TYR A 90 -9.16 -5.93 13.06
N ASN A 91 -10.17 -5.06 12.96
CA ASN A 91 -10.48 -4.04 13.94
C ASN A 91 -12.00 -3.99 14.17
N PRO A 92 -12.49 -4.05 15.43
CA PRO A 92 -11.78 -4.26 16.71
C PRO A 92 -10.99 -5.57 16.84
N PRO A 93 -9.89 -5.60 17.63
CA PRO A 93 -9.07 -6.80 17.80
C PRO A 93 -9.77 -7.86 18.65
N MET A 94 -9.19 -9.06 18.66
CA MET A 94 -9.68 -10.23 19.40
C MET A 94 -9.99 -9.91 20.86
N ASN A 95 -10.94 -10.65 21.44
CA ASN A 95 -11.33 -10.55 22.85
C ASN A 95 -11.88 -9.18 23.28
N GLN A 96 -12.06 -8.23 22.36
CA GLN A 96 -12.80 -7.01 22.68
C GLN A 96 -14.30 -7.27 22.76
N LYS A 97 -14.93 -6.60 23.73
CA LYS A 97 -16.38 -6.64 23.90
C LYS A 97 -17.02 -5.56 23.05
N VAL A 98 -17.79 -5.97 22.06
CA VAL A 98 -18.49 -5.09 21.11
C VAL A 98 -20.00 -5.30 21.19
N LYS A 99 -20.79 -4.31 20.75
CA LYS A 99 -22.25 -4.48 20.65
C LYS A 99 -22.60 -5.47 19.52
N LYS A 100 -23.72 -6.19 19.66
CA LYS A 100 -24.28 -7.01 18.58
C LYS A 100 -24.47 -6.18 17.31
N GLY A 101 -24.21 -6.78 16.15
CA GLY A 101 -24.30 -6.10 14.84
C GLY A 101 -23.16 -5.12 14.55
N ARG A 102 -22.09 -5.10 15.36
CA ARG A 102 -20.89 -4.30 15.05
C ARG A 102 -20.21 -4.84 13.79
N ILE A 103 -19.86 -3.94 12.89
CA ILE A 103 -19.02 -4.23 11.73
C ILE A 103 -17.56 -4.33 12.18
N ILE A 104 -16.94 -5.48 11.89
CA ILE A 104 -15.52 -5.77 12.05
C ILE A 104 -14.86 -5.56 10.70
N TYR A 105 -13.92 -4.62 10.65
CA TYR A 105 -13.17 -4.31 9.45
C TYR A 105 -12.03 -5.30 9.31
N LEU A 106 -11.95 -5.96 8.16
CA LEU A 106 -10.95 -6.98 7.86
C LEU A 106 -9.97 -6.44 6.83
N THR A 107 -8.68 -6.65 7.10
CA THR A 107 -7.59 -6.49 6.13
C THR A 107 -7.18 -7.86 5.63
N VAL A 108 -7.24 -8.07 4.33
CA VAL A 108 -7.08 -9.39 3.72
C VAL A 108 -5.80 -9.48 2.89
N ASN A 109 -5.28 -10.69 2.74
CA ASN A 109 -4.14 -10.92 1.86
C ASN A 109 -4.61 -10.94 0.40
N THR A 110 -4.11 -10.05 -0.44
CA THR A 110 -4.44 -10.07 -1.87
C THR A 110 -3.62 -11.12 -2.63
N GLN A 111 -4.14 -11.62 -3.75
CA GLN A 111 -3.38 -12.45 -4.68
C GLN A 111 -2.42 -11.63 -5.53
N ASN A 112 -2.76 -10.36 -5.76
CA ASN A 112 -2.02 -9.52 -6.69
C ASN A 112 -0.76 -8.98 -6.03
N VAL A 113 0.39 -9.37 -6.58
CA VAL A 113 1.68 -8.80 -6.20
C VAL A 113 1.67 -7.30 -6.54
N PRO A 114 2.12 -6.42 -5.63
CA PRO A 114 2.22 -5.00 -5.94
C PRO A 114 3.16 -4.78 -7.13
N LEU A 115 2.76 -3.91 -8.03
CA LEU A 115 3.56 -3.51 -9.18
C LEU A 115 4.51 -2.38 -8.75
N MET A 116 5.78 -2.49 -9.14
CA MET A 116 6.80 -1.46 -8.96
C MET A 116 7.24 -0.93 -10.32
N GLU A 117 7.60 0.34 -10.36
CA GLU A 117 8.12 0.98 -11.57
C GLU A 117 9.54 0.47 -11.84
N LEU A 118 9.80 0.06 -13.08
CA LEU A 118 11.12 -0.34 -13.51
C LEU A 118 12.03 0.90 -13.63
N PRO A 119 13.18 0.94 -12.93
CA PRO A 119 14.15 2.01 -13.10
C PRO A 119 14.64 2.11 -14.55
N ASP A 120 14.92 3.33 -15.00
CA ASP A 120 15.52 3.55 -16.32
C ASP A 120 17.00 3.12 -16.28
N VAL A 121 17.26 1.95 -16.87
CA VAL A 121 18.59 1.34 -16.98
C VAL A 121 18.93 0.91 -18.41
N ALA A 122 17.96 0.94 -19.32
CA ALA A 122 18.17 0.61 -20.73
C ALA A 122 18.78 1.81 -21.44
N ASP A 123 19.88 1.60 -22.16
CA ASP A 123 20.62 2.62 -22.92
C ASP A 123 21.14 3.81 -22.10
N ASN A 124 21.25 3.64 -20.77
CA ASN A 124 21.64 4.73 -19.85
C ASN A 124 22.53 4.25 -18.69
N SER A 125 22.95 2.99 -18.67
CA SER A 125 23.68 2.43 -17.55
C SER A 125 24.65 1.33 -17.96
N SER A 126 25.76 1.23 -17.24
CA SER A 126 26.64 0.07 -17.30
C SER A 126 25.99 -1.14 -16.62
N LEU A 127 26.43 -2.36 -16.95
CA LEU A 127 25.95 -3.59 -16.32
C LEU A 127 25.90 -3.50 -14.80
N ARG A 128 27.02 -3.13 -14.17
CA ARG A 128 27.14 -3.05 -12.71
C ARG A 128 26.17 -2.03 -12.10
N GLU A 129 25.94 -0.93 -12.79
CA GLU A 129 25.01 0.10 -12.35
C GLU A 129 23.55 -0.34 -12.48
N ALA A 130 23.20 -0.96 -13.62
CA ALA A 130 21.88 -1.53 -13.84
C ALA A 130 21.56 -2.60 -12.79
N GLU A 131 22.50 -3.50 -12.49
CA GLU A 131 22.34 -4.51 -11.44
C GLU A 131 22.06 -3.86 -10.08
N ALA A 132 22.85 -2.86 -9.69
CA ALA A 132 22.67 -2.17 -8.42
C ALA A 132 21.31 -1.47 -8.33
N ARG A 133 20.88 -0.79 -9.41
CA ARG A 133 19.59 -0.09 -9.47
C ARG A 133 18.40 -1.06 -9.42
N LEU A 134 18.47 -2.16 -10.17
CA LEU A 134 17.40 -3.17 -10.21
C LEU A 134 17.29 -3.94 -8.88
N LEU A 135 18.42 -4.28 -8.25
CA LEU A 135 18.43 -4.91 -6.92
C LEU A 135 17.94 -3.95 -5.83
N ALA A 136 18.31 -2.68 -5.90
CA ALA A 136 17.81 -1.65 -4.97
C ALA A 136 16.29 -1.43 -5.12
N ALA A 137 15.77 -1.55 -6.35
CA ALA A 137 14.34 -1.59 -6.61
C ALA A 137 13.68 -2.93 -6.20
N GLY A 138 14.41 -3.89 -5.63
CA GLY A 138 13.83 -5.13 -5.11
C GLY A 138 13.42 -6.15 -6.17
N PHE A 139 13.93 -6.02 -7.39
CA PHE A 139 13.84 -7.06 -8.41
C PHE A 139 14.92 -8.12 -8.22
N LYS A 140 14.72 -9.29 -8.83
CA LYS A 140 15.70 -10.38 -8.83
C LYS A 140 16.31 -10.51 -10.21
N LEU A 141 17.59 -10.84 -10.26
CA LEU A 141 18.33 -10.95 -11.52
C LEU A 141 18.52 -12.42 -11.90
N MET A 142 18.33 -12.71 -13.18
CA MET A 142 18.73 -13.95 -13.84
C MET A 142 20.07 -13.75 -14.55
N PRO A 143 20.71 -14.84 -15.05
CA PRO A 143 21.87 -14.70 -15.92
C PRO A 143 21.60 -13.72 -17.05
N ASN A 144 22.60 -12.89 -17.34
CA ASN A 144 22.58 -11.88 -18.38
C ASN A 144 22.52 -12.52 -19.77
N ASP A 145 21.81 -11.87 -20.67
CA ASP A 145 21.74 -12.21 -22.09
C ASP A 145 22.73 -11.31 -22.84
N THR A 146 23.48 -11.85 -23.78
CA THR A 146 24.54 -11.10 -24.45
C THR A 146 24.21 -10.90 -25.92
N VAL A 147 24.38 -9.66 -26.39
CA VAL A 147 24.18 -9.27 -27.78
C VAL A 147 25.46 -8.67 -28.36
N PRO A 148 25.68 -8.74 -29.68
CA PRO A 148 26.78 -8.04 -30.32
C PRO A 148 26.71 -6.54 -30.03
N GLY A 149 27.71 -5.99 -29.35
CA GLY A 149 27.62 -4.60 -28.88
C GLY A 149 28.81 -4.09 -28.10
N GLU A 150 28.65 -2.90 -27.53
CA GLU A 150 29.64 -2.27 -26.64
C GLU A 150 29.75 -3.04 -25.33
N LYS A 151 30.96 -3.26 -24.84
CA LYS A 151 31.19 -4.07 -23.65
C LYS A 151 30.50 -3.45 -22.44
N ASP A 152 29.77 -4.26 -21.66
CA ASP A 152 29.09 -3.86 -20.43
C ASP A 152 27.98 -2.80 -20.62
N TRP A 153 27.62 -2.46 -21.87
CA TRP A 153 26.51 -1.58 -22.17
C TRP A 153 25.17 -2.31 -22.08
N VAL A 154 24.20 -1.72 -21.39
CA VAL A 154 22.86 -2.31 -21.22
C VAL A 154 21.93 -1.84 -22.31
N TYR A 155 21.53 -2.75 -23.19
CA TYR A 155 20.57 -2.49 -24.27
C TYR A 155 19.12 -2.63 -23.84
N GLY A 156 18.87 -3.31 -22.72
CA GLY A 156 17.51 -3.47 -22.23
C GLY A 156 17.37 -4.49 -21.12
N VAL A 157 16.14 -4.59 -20.61
CA VAL A 157 15.76 -5.55 -19.59
C VAL A 157 14.62 -6.41 -20.13
N LYS A 158 14.75 -7.72 -19.98
CA LYS A 158 13.76 -8.71 -20.36
C LYS A 158 13.13 -9.35 -19.13
N MET A 159 11.84 -9.64 -19.20
CA MET A 159 11.12 -10.50 -18.25
C MET A 159 10.48 -11.64 -19.05
N ASP A 160 10.78 -12.88 -18.67
CA ASP A 160 10.27 -14.09 -19.34
C ASP A 160 10.42 -14.07 -20.87
N GLY A 161 11.53 -13.49 -21.36
CA GLY A 161 11.84 -13.36 -22.80
C GLY A 161 11.23 -12.15 -23.51
N ARG A 162 10.32 -11.41 -22.87
CA ARG A 162 9.75 -10.15 -23.40
C ARG A 162 10.60 -8.96 -22.94
N VAL A 163 10.98 -8.10 -23.88
CA VAL A 163 11.64 -6.81 -23.58
C VAL A 163 10.64 -5.88 -22.89
N LEU A 164 11.04 -5.34 -21.75
CA LEU A 164 10.24 -4.38 -20.98
C LEU A 164 10.45 -2.96 -21.49
N GLY A 165 9.39 -2.16 -21.47
CA GLY A 165 9.48 -0.73 -21.73
C GLY A 165 10.14 0.02 -20.58
N GLN A 166 10.70 1.20 -20.89
CA GLN A 166 11.18 2.13 -19.86
C GLN A 166 10.03 2.47 -18.91
N GLN A 167 10.31 2.46 -17.59
CA GLN A 167 9.33 2.79 -16.55
C GLN A 167 8.05 1.93 -16.56
N GLU A 168 8.08 0.74 -17.17
CA GLU A 168 6.96 -0.20 -17.14
C GLU A 168 6.73 -0.70 -15.71
N LYS A 169 5.46 -0.94 -15.35
CA LYS A 169 5.07 -1.46 -14.04
C LYS A 169 5.23 -2.98 -14.00
N VAL A 170 6.19 -3.45 -13.21
CA VAL A 170 6.59 -4.86 -13.13
C VAL A 170 6.25 -5.40 -11.73
N PRO A 171 5.77 -6.66 -11.60
CA PRO A 171 5.54 -7.27 -10.30
C PRO A 171 6.78 -7.25 -9.40
N GLN A 172 6.60 -6.87 -8.13
CA GLN A 172 7.69 -6.85 -7.17
C GLN A 172 8.35 -8.23 -7.03
N GLY A 173 9.69 -8.27 -7.06
CA GLY A 173 10.45 -9.50 -6.95
C GLY A 173 10.39 -10.41 -8.19
N ALA A 174 9.93 -9.88 -9.33
CA ALA A 174 10.07 -10.54 -10.62
C ALA A 174 11.53 -10.81 -10.97
N TYR A 175 11.74 -11.84 -11.80
CA TYR A 175 13.03 -12.23 -12.32
C TYR A 175 13.29 -11.51 -13.65
N LEU A 176 14.34 -10.71 -13.68
CA LEU A 176 14.72 -9.88 -14.81
C LEU A 176 16.06 -10.35 -15.40
N THR A 177 16.15 -10.36 -16.72
CA THR A 177 17.38 -10.61 -17.47
C THR A 177 17.86 -9.30 -18.09
N ILE A 178 19.10 -8.92 -17.80
CA ILE A 178 19.75 -7.76 -18.40
C ILE A 178 20.35 -8.18 -19.74
N VAL A 179 20.12 -7.41 -20.80
CA VAL A 179 20.71 -7.60 -22.12
C VAL A 179 21.94 -6.69 -22.24
N VAL A 180 23.11 -7.29 -22.40
CA VAL A 180 24.41 -6.61 -22.33
C VAL A 180 25.21 -6.84 -23.62
N GLY A 181 26.03 -5.88 -24.03
CA GLY A 181 26.96 -6.07 -25.15
C GLY A 181 28.16 -6.97 -24.83
N ASP A 182 28.54 -7.83 -25.78
CA ASP A 182 29.68 -8.76 -25.67
C ASP A 182 31.06 -8.09 -25.84
N GLY A 183 31.13 -6.87 -26.39
CA GLY A 183 32.39 -6.19 -26.69
C GLY A 183 33.17 -6.78 -27.87
N LEU A 184 32.55 -7.67 -28.68
CA LEU A 184 33.22 -8.37 -29.78
C LEU A 184 33.19 -7.58 -31.11
N SER A 185 32.67 -6.35 -31.10
CA SER A 185 32.47 -5.52 -32.29
C SER A 185 33.77 -5.02 -32.95
N HIS A 186 34.92 -5.14 -32.26
CA HIS A 186 36.23 -4.81 -32.81
C HIS A 186 37.02 -6.09 -33.12
N THR A 187 36.54 -6.90 -34.08
CA THR A 187 37.50 -7.62 -34.91
C THR A 187 38.07 -6.57 -35.86
N GLU A 188 39.21 -5.99 -35.46
CA GLU A 188 40.00 -5.03 -36.22
C GLU A 188 40.08 -5.49 -37.68
N ILE A 189 39.45 -4.74 -38.58
CA ILE A 189 39.94 -4.74 -39.96
C ILE A 189 41.22 -3.91 -39.89
N GLU A 190 42.35 -4.57 -39.65
CA GLU A 190 43.68 -4.03 -39.83
C GLU A 190 43.83 -3.69 -41.32
N VAL A 191 43.45 -2.46 -41.70
CA VAL A 191 43.70 -1.94 -43.04
C VAL A 191 45.16 -1.54 -43.06
N ASP A 192 46.01 -2.42 -43.59
CA ASP A 192 47.43 -2.16 -43.82
C ASP A 192 47.60 -0.97 -44.79
N THR A 193 47.86 0.21 -44.23
CA THR A 193 48.09 1.45 -45.00
C THR A 193 49.52 1.58 -45.54
N LEU A 194 50.40 0.60 -45.38
CA LEU A 194 51.79 0.68 -45.84
C LEU A 194 51.97 0.43 -47.35
N GLY A 195 50.91 0.14 -48.09
CA GLY A 195 50.95 -0.08 -49.55
C GLY A 195 50.80 1.17 -50.43
N MET A 196 50.57 2.35 -49.85
CA MET A 196 50.04 3.51 -50.60
C MET A 196 51.09 4.57 -50.98
N ASP A 197 52.38 4.22 -50.96
CA ASP A 197 53.49 5.15 -51.25
C ASP A 197 54.23 4.85 -52.58
N SER A 198 53.58 4.17 -53.51
CA SER A 198 54.14 3.96 -54.86
C SER A 198 53.08 4.14 -55.94
N LEU A 199 52.74 5.40 -56.22
CA LEU A 199 52.43 5.89 -57.57
C LEU A 199 52.21 7.41 -57.46
N GLY A 200 53.25 8.16 -57.78
CA GLY A 200 53.19 9.60 -57.85
C GLY A 200 52.15 10.05 -58.89
N VAL A 201 51.23 10.90 -58.46
CA VAL A 201 50.57 11.87 -59.31
C VAL A 201 50.54 13.18 -58.53
N HIS A 202 51.37 14.12 -58.97
CA HIS A 202 51.20 15.53 -58.66
C HIS A 202 49.79 15.97 -59.08
N GLN A 203 49.02 16.53 -58.16
CA GLN A 203 48.00 17.50 -58.56
C GLN A 203 47.90 18.63 -57.54
N GLU A 204 47.82 19.83 -58.08
CA GLU A 204 48.02 21.13 -57.46
C GLU A 204 47.14 21.40 -56.25
N VAL A 205 47.75 22.08 -55.29
CA VAL A 205 47.09 22.80 -54.21
C VAL A 205 46.44 24.05 -54.81
N GLU A 206 45.12 24.05 -54.98
CA GLU A 206 44.35 25.30 -55.03
C GLU A 206 43.73 25.55 -53.65
N ALA A 207 44.39 26.44 -52.91
CA ALA A 207 43.86 27.05 -51.70
C ALA A 207 42.88 28.16 -52.10
N THR A 208 41.58 27.91 -52.00
CA THR A 208 40.60 28.99 -51.83
C THR A 208 40.19 29.04 -50.37
N GLY A 209 40.90 29.89 -49.63
CA GLY A 209 40.46 30.35 -48.32
C GLY A 209 39.23 31.24 -48.48
N ALA A 210 38.14 30.84 -47.84
CA ALA A 210 37.06 31.74 -47.49
C ALA A 210 36.32 31.15 -46.29
N ALA A 211 36.06 32.05 -45.34
CA ALA A 211 35.14 31.98 -44.22
C ALA A 211 35.70 31.64 -42.84
N ASP A 212 35.49 32.43 -41.80
CA ASP A 212 35.04 33.81 -41.62
C ASP A 212 35.37 34.15 -40.16
N GLU A 213 35.77 35.38 -39.92
CA GLU A 213 36.05 35.96 -38.61
C GLU A 213 34.77 36.08 -37.77
N SER A 214 34.86 35.84 -36.45
CA SER A 214 34.19 36.61 -35.36
C SER A 214 33.75 35.74 -34.16
N TRP A 215 34.49 35.83 -33.05
CA TRP A 215 33.88 35.87 -31.70
C TRP A 215 34.89 36.40 -30.67
N PHE A 216 34.97 37.72 -30.55
CA PHE A 216 35.20 38.41 -29.27
C PHE A 216 33.87 39.04 -28.84
#